data_AF-A0A3D1D2F7-F1
#
_entry.id   AF-A0A3D1D2F7-F1
#
_cell.length_a   1.000
_cell.length_b   1.000
_cell.length_c   1.000
_cell.angle_alpha   90.00
_cell.angle_beta   90.00
_cell.angle_gamma   90.00
#
_symmetry.space_group_name_H-M   'P 1'
#
loop_
_entity.id
_entity.type
_entity.pdbx_description
1 polymer ?
#
loop_
_entity_poly.entity_id
_entity_poly.type
_entity_poly.pdbx_seq_one_letter_code
_entity_poly.pdbx_strand_id
1 'polypeptide(L)'
;MKKTLLILNIIIFASLRLCAQQHLPSNPTFKRVFTYGKAIGTSIQDMEISGDTAISFSHAMEEVYLIDLNKKKKIGKLHIETDPKVHCNTVSFGSRYTPTDKWPLLYVAQYSNRHTSNVYRIIGKKLQLVQTITWAGYKNSLTVFDNADKSNIYVIAWNGSEDRNPRIFKIATPSIKESELTIDLSTKTDYFTFNYINKFEVVQGVTVKDGIMYQVRGYKNNGQLAVFDLKAKKQVRLFSLPPLGISAEPEGVAFQGDKLWICDQESNMFVMQ
;
A
#
# COMPACT_ATOMS: atom_id res chain seq x y z
N MET A 1 24.66 18.23 62.96
CA MET A 1 23.36 18.75 62.45
C MET A 1 23.59 19.87 61.44
N LYS A 2 23.42 19.59 60.15
CA LYS A 2 22.70 20.43 59.16
C LYS A 2 22.75 19.72 57.81
N LYS A 3 21.55 19.38 57.35
CA LYS A 3 21.21 18.81 56.05
C LYS A 3 21.57 19.81 54.95
N THR A 4 22.01 19.35 53.79
CA THR A 4 21.49 19.92 52.53
C THR A 4 21.45 18.82 51.47
N LEU A 5 20.24 18.61 50.98
CA LEU A 5 19.77 17.63 50.03
C LEU A 5 19.98 18.23 48.63
N LEU A 6 20.73 17.58 47.74
CA LEU A 6 20.79 17.96 46.33
C LEU A 6 19.84 17.04 45.55
N ILE A 7 18.61 17.49 45.33
CA ILE A 7 17.66 16.84 44.43
C ILE A 7 18.06 17.23 43.00
N LEU A 8 18.53 16.24 42.25
CA LEU A 8 18.81 16.36 40.82
C LEU A 8 17.47 16.37 40.05
N ASN A 9 17.03 17.54 39.59
CA ASN A 9 15.92 17.65 38.65
C ASN A 9 16.38 17.16 37.26
N ILE A 10 16.13 15.89 36.95
CA ILE A 10 16.21 15.40 35.58
C ILE A 10 14.96 15.89 34.85
N ILE A 11 15.09 17.03 34.18
CA ILE A 11 14.12 17.47 33.17
C ILE A 11 14.30 16.55 31.96
N ILE A 12 13.49 15.49 31.90
CA ILE A 12 13.29 14.73 30.67
C ILE A 12 12.59 15.69 29.70
N PHE A 13 13.34 16.26 28.77
CA PHE A 13 12.78 16.86 27.57
C PHE A 13 12.11 15.73 26.76
N ALA A 14 10.89 15.38 27.13
CA ALA A 14 9.98 14.72 26.22
C ALA A 14 9.70 15.74 25.12
N SER A 15 10.45 15.64 24.03
CA SER A 15 10.10 16.29 22.78
C SER A 15 8.78 15.68 22.31
N LEU A 16 7.67 16.21 22.81
CA LEU A 16 6.35 16.11 22.21
C LEU A 16 6.47 16.75 20.83
N ARG A 17 6.96 15.98 19.85
CA ARG A 17 6.53 16.20 18.48
C ARG A 17 5.03 15.90 18.51
N LEU A 18 4.22 16.94 18.71
CA LEU A 18 2.90 16.95 18.09
C LEU A 18 3.18 16.78 16.60
N CYS A 19 3.20 15.54 16.12
CA CYS A 19 3.06 15.26 14.71
C CYS A 19 1.68 15.78 14.37
N ALA A 20 1.61 17.04 13.91
CA ALA A 20 0.45 17.52 13.21
C ALA A 20 0.20 16.49 12.11
N GLN A 21 -0.95 15.82 12.19
CA GLN A 21 -1.36 14.86 11.19
C GLN A 21 -1.33 15.61 9.86
N GLN A 22 -0.33 15.34 9.03
CA GLN A 22 -0.11 16.10 7.79
C GLN A 22 -1.19 15.65 6.81
N HIS A 23 -2.38 16.21 6.97
CA HIS A 23 -3.45 16.06 6.02
C HIS A 23 -2.98 16.60 4.68
N LEU A 24 -3.41 15.98 3.58
CA LEU A 24 -3.14 16.53 2.26
C LEU A 24 -3.64 17.98 2.22
N PRO A 25 -2.94 18.87 1.50
CA PRO A 25 -3.45 20.20 1.25
C PRO A 25 -4.84 20.10 0.62
N SER A 26 -5.70 21.10 0.87
CA SER A 26 -7.07 21.11 0.34
C SER A 26 -7.12 20.99 -1.19
N ASN A 27 -6.07 21.48 -1.87
CA ASN A 27 -5.89 21.40 -3.31
C ASN A 27 -4.50 20.82 -3.62
N PRO A 28 -4.33 19.49 -3.58
CA PRO A 28 -3.04 18.89 -3.90
C PRO A 28 -2.74 19.07 -5.39
N THR A 29 -1.46 19.27 -5.71
CA THR A 29 -0.99 19.24 -7.10
C THR A 29 -0.07 18.04 -7.29
N PHE A 30 -0.16 17.39 -8.43
CA PHE A 30 0.70 16.26 -8.77
C PHE A 30 1.57 16.64 -9.96
N LYS A 31 2.87 16.38 -9.84
CA LYS A 31 3.82 16.58 -10.92
C LYS A 31 4.30 15.23 -11.43
N ARG A 32 4.15 14.98 -12.73
CA ARG A 32 4.84 13.87 -13.39
C ARG A 32 6.35 14.10 -13.32
N VAL A 33 7.07 13.20 -12.67
CA VAL A 33 8.51 13.31 -12.44
C VAL A 33 9.29 12.58 -13.52
N PHE A 34 8.83 11.40 -13.94
CA PHE A 34 9.44 10.59 -15.00
C PHE A 34 8.50 9.45 -15.44
N THR A 35 8.89 8.76 -16.51
CA THR A 35 8.31 7.51 -16.98
C THR A 35 9.46 6.50 -17.10
N TYR A 36 9.37 5.33 -16.48
CA TYR A 36 10.50 4.39 -16.42
C TYR A 36 10.46 3.26 -17.45
N GLY A 37 9.41 3.21 -18.27
CA GLY A 37 9.24 2.23 -19.34
C GLY A 37 8.92 0.82 -18.80
N LYS A 38 7.69 0.39 -19.06
CA LYS A 38 7.22 -0.99 -18.86
C LYS A 38 7.50 -1.87 -20.07
N ALA A 39 7.42 -3.19 -19.90
CA ALA A 39 7.53 -4.13 -21.01
C ALA A 39 6.31 -4.01 -21.95
N ILE A 40 6.52 -4.26 -23.24
CA ILE A 40 5.46 -4.17 -24.25
C ILE A 40 4.36 -5.18 -23.89
N GLY A 41 3.10 -4.75 -23.95
CA GLY A 41 1.94 -5.59 -23.63
C GLY A 41 1.63 -5.70 -22.14
N THR A 42 2.45 -5.14 -21.25
CA THR A 42 2.21 -5.15 -19.79
C THR A 42 1.51 -3.87 -19.33
N SER A 43 0.80 -3.93 -18.21
CA SER A 43 0.36 -2.76 -17.43
C SER A 43 1.03 -2.79 -16.05
N ILE A 44 1.27 -1.62 -15.45
CA ILE A 44 1.64 -1.53 -14.03
C ILE A 44 0.39 -1.80 -13.19
N GLN A 45 0.53 -2.39 -12.00
CA GLN A 45 -0.60 -2.70 -11.11
C GLN A 45 -0.45 -2.09 -9.73
N ASP A 46 0.74 -2.12 -9.13
CA ASP A 46 0.99 -1.36 -7.91
C ASP A 46 2.50 -1.10 -7.73
N MET A 47 2.82 -0.31 -6.73
CA MET A 47 4.18 -0.13 -6.23
C MET A 47 4.19 0.06 -4.72
N GLU A 48 5.33 -0.27 -4.11
CA GLU A 48 5.60 0.10 -2.72
C GLU A 48 7.01 0.70 -2.61
N ILE A 49 7.20 1.64 -1.70
CA ILE A 49 8.45 2.42 -1.57
C ILE A 49 9.14 2.11 -0.24
N SER A 50 10.46 1.87 -0.29
CA SER A 50 11.30 1.82 0.89
C SER A 50 12.60 2.59 0.65
N GLY A 51 12.80 3.62 1.48
CA GLY A 51 13.84 4.62 1.23
C GLY A 51 13.62 5.31 -0.12
N ASP A 52 14.64 5.33 -0.96
CA ASP A 52 14.59 5.94 -2.29
C ASP A 52 14.33 4.95 -3.43
N THR A 53 13.92 3.72 -3.09
CA THR A 53 13.63 2.68 -4.08
C THR A 53 12.15 2.32 -4.06
N ALA A 54 11.51 2.41 -5.22
CA ALA A 54 10.20 1.80 -5.45
C ALA A 54 10.37 0.39 -6.02
N ILE A 55 9.55 -0.54 -5.54
CA ILE A 55 9.36 -1.86 -6.14
C ILE A 55 8.00 -1.83 -6.83
N SER A 56 7.99 -1.94 -8.16
CA SER A 56 6.75 -1.84 -8.94
C SER A 56 6.46 -3.16 -9.64
N PHE A 57 5.18 -3.56 -9.60
CA PHE A 57 4.69 -4.82 -10.13
C PHE A 57 3.87 -4.55 -11.39
N SER A 58 4.13 -5.34 -12.43
CA SER A 58 3.26 -5.39 -13.59
C SER A 58 2.09 -6.36 -13.40
N HIS A 59 1.17 -6.34 -14.36
CA HIS A 59 0.16 -7.36 -14.55
C HIS A 59 0.78 -8.76 -14.50
N ALA A 60 0.00 -9.69 -13.92
CA ALA A 60 0.39 -11.08 -13.68
C ALA A 60 1.73 -11.28 -12.95
N MET A 61 2.26 -10.21 -12.31
CA MET A 61 3.60 -10.17 -11.74
C MET A 61 4.70 -10.59 -12.74
N GLU A 62 4.47 -10.41 -14.04
CA GLU A 62 5.42 -10.77 -15.11
C GLU A 62 6.76 -10.05 -14.94
N GLU A 63 6.70 -8.81 -14.46
CA GLU A 63 7.85 -7.96 -14.24
C GLU A 63 7.74 -7.27 -12.88
N VAL A 64 8.82 -7.39 -12.09
CA VAL A 64 8.97 -6.68 -10.83
C VAL A 64 10.17 -5.75 -10.93
N TYR A 65 9.92 -4.47 -11.12
CA TYR A 65 10.95 -3.46 -11.35
C TYR A 65 11.47 -2.86 -10.05
N LEU A 66 12.79 -2.65 -9.99
CA LEU A 66 13.42 -1.78 -9.00
C LEU A 66 13.66 -0.41 -9.63
N ILE A 67 13.12 0.64 -9.02
CA ILE A 67 13.15 2.01 -9.53
C ILE A 67 13.83 2.90 -8.49
N ASP A 68 14.88 3.61 -8.91
CA ASP A 68 15.56 4.60 -8.08
C ASP A 68 14.86 5.95 -8.27
N LEU A 69 14.21 6.45 -7.22
CA LEU A 69 13.38 7.66 -7.28
C LEU A 69 14.24 8.94 -7.39
N ASN A 70 15.47 8.91 -6.88
CA ASN A 70 16.40 10.04 -7.00
C ASN A 70 16.97 10.13 -8.42
N LYS A 71 17.36 8.99 -8.99
CA LYS A 71 17.88 8.91 -10.37
C LYS A 71 16.77 8.87 -11.41
N LYS A 72 15.50 8.73 -10.99
CA LYS A 72 14.31 8.74 -11.84
C LYS A 72 14.37 7.69 -12.95
N LYS A 73 14.84 6.48 -12.61
CA LYS A 73 15.02 5.40 -13.59
C LYS A 73 14.93 4.02 -12.97
N LYS A 74 14.60 3.05 -13.82
CA LYS A 74 14.75 1.62 -13.52
C LYS A 74 16.23 1.30 -13.28
N ILE A 75 16.51 0.61 -12.18
CA ILE A 75 17.86 0.17 -11.79
C ILE A 75 18.02 -1.35 -11.73
N GLY A 76 16.93 -2.09 -11.87
CA GLY A 76 16.97 -3.54 -11.90
C GLY A 76 15.59 -4.18 -11.95
N LYS A 77 15.58 -5.50 -11.75
CA LYS A 77 14.39 -6.32 -11.62
C LYS A 77 14.58 -7.32 -10.48
N LEU A 78 13.47 -7.68 -9.83
CA LEU A 78 13.38 -8.86 -8.99
C LEU A 78 12.79 -10.00 -9.81
N HIS A 79 13.25 -11.21 -9.54
CA HIS A 79 12.69 -12.44 -10.08
C HIS A 79 11.73 -13.03 -9.08
N ILE A 80 10.57 -13.45 -9.57
CA ILE A 80 9.52 -14.10 -8.80
C ILE A 80 9.09 -15.35 -9.56
N GLU A 81 8.97 -16.46 -8.86
CA GLU A 81 8.33 -17.66 -9.40
C GLU A 81 6.82 -17.47 -9.22
N THR A 82 6.10 -17.29 -10.32
CA THR A 82 4.67 -16.99 -10.31
C THR A 82 3.89 -18.06 -11.07
N ASP A 83 2.67 -18.31 -10.61
CA ASP A 83 1.67 -18.93 -11.48
C ASP A 83 1.19 -17.85 -12.47
N PRO A 84 1.23 -18.12 -13.79
CA PRO A 84 0.87 -17.15 -14.82
C PRO A 84 -0.58 -16.64 -14.74
N LYS A 85 -1.44 -17.24 -13.90
CA LYS A 85 -2.85 -16.83 -13.73
C LYS A 85 -3.08 -15.84 -12.58
N VAL A 86 -2.02 -15.31 -11.98
CA VAL A 86 -2.12 -14.56 -10.73
C VAL A 86 -1.87 -13.08 -10.96
N HIS A 87 -2.92 -12.27 -10.86
CA HIS A 87 -2.86 -10.82 -10.99
C HIS A 87 -2.44 -10.17 -9.67
N CYS A 88 -1.57 -9.15 -9.72
CA CYS A 88 -1.22 -8.32 -8.56
C CYS A 88 -2.23 -7.19 -8.45
N ASN A 89 -2.75 -6.93 -7.24
CA ASN A 89 -3.60 -5.77 -7.00
C ASN A 89 -2.97 -4.77 -6.05
N THR A 90 -2.43 -5.24 -4.92
CA THR A 90 -1.70 -4.36 -4.01
C THR A 90 -0.42 -4.94 -3.50
N VAL A 91 0.51 -4.06 -3.16
CA VAL A 91 1.82 -4.40 -2.63
C VAL A 91 2.03 -3.55 -1.38
N SER A 92 2.38 -4.19 -0.26
CA SER A 92 2.67 -3.46 0.97
C SER A 92 3.80 -4.07 1.80
N PHE A 93 4.61 -3.22 2.42
CA PHE A 93 5.65 -3.68 3.33
C PHE A 93 5.10 -3.98 4.74
N GLY A 94 5.32 -5.22 5.18
CA GLY A 94 5.12 -5.65 6.55
C GLY A 94 6.38 -5.45 7.42
N SER A 95 6.54 -6.28 8.45
CA SER A 95 7.77 -6.35 9.25
C SER A 95 8.90 -7.06 8.50
N ARG A 96 10.15 -6.87 8.96
CA ARG A 96 11.28 -7.68 8.46
C ARG A 96 11.14 -9.13 8.92
N TYR A 97 11.52 -10.06 8.06
CA TYR A 97 11.55 -11.49 8.40
C TYR A 97 12.69 -11.79 9.39
N THR A 98 13.88 -11.22 9.15
CA THR A 98 14.94 -11.12 10.16
C THR A 98 15.43 -9.67 10.31
N PRO A 99 15.97 -9.26 11.47
CA PRO A 99 16.47 -7.90 11.67
C PRO A 99 17.59 -7.48 10.69
N THR A 100 18.33 -8.45 10.13
CA THR A 100 19.44 -8.23 9.20
C THR A 100 18.99 -8.15 7.73
N ASP A 101 17.75 -8.50 7.40
CA ASP A 101 17.26 -8.38 6.04
C ASP A 101 17.27 -6.93 5.59
N LYS A 102 17.77 -6.67 4.38
CA LYS A 102 17.79 -5.31 3.80
C LYS A 102 16.38 -4.75 3.59
N TRP A 103 15.43 -5.60 3.21
CA TRP A 103 14.05 -5.20 2.93
C TRP A 103 13.07 -5.84 3.93
N PRO A 104 11.96 -5.16 4.26
CA PRO A 104 10.85 -5.80 4.94
C PRO A 104 10.22 -6.90 4.08
N LEU A 105 9.39 -7.74 4.71
CA LEU A 105 8.54 -8.66 3.96
C LEU A 105 7.58 -7.89 3.06
N LEU A 106 7.39 -8.40 1.86
CA LEU A 106 6.51 -7.82 0.86
C LEU A 106 5.23 -8.64 0.78
N TYR A 107 4.10 -8.02 1.11
CA TYR A 107 2.78 -8.61 1.02
C TYR A 107 2.17 -8.20 -0.31
N VAL A 108 1.91 -9.15 -1.18
CA VAL A 108 1.33 -8.92 -2.50
C VAL A 108 -0.07 -9.53 -2.51
N ALA A 109 -1.09 -8.68 -2.49
CA ALA A 109 -2.47 -9.09 -2.67
C ALA A 109 -2.73 -9.47 -4.12
N GLN A 110 -3.37 -10.62 -4.31
CA GLN A 110 -3.57 -11.22 -5.61
C GLN A 110 -5.04 -11.32 -5.96
N TYR A 111 -5.36 -10.95 -7.19
CA TYR A 111 -6.62 -11.33 -7.82
C TYR A 111 -6.39 -12.62 -8.62
N SER A 112 -6.81 -13.72 -8.01
CA SER A 112 -6.91 -15.01 -8.67
C SER A 112 -8.17 -15.73 -8.15
N ASN A 113 -8.33 -17.00 -8.52
CA ASN A 113 -9.31 -17.91 -7.91
C ASN A 113 -9.14 -18.09 -6.38
N ARG A 114 -8.07 -17.55 -5.80
CA ARG A 114 -7.80 -17.54 -4.36
C ARG A 114 -7.51 -16.09 -3.96
N HIS A 115 -8.41 -15.51 -3.16
CA HIS A 115 -8.32 -14.15 -2.64
C HIS A 115 -7.22 -14.10 -1.58
N THR A 116 -5.97 -13.94 -2.02
CA THR A 116 -4.80 -14.13 -1.17
C THR A 116 -3.93 -12.91 -1.05
N SER A 117 -3.11 -12.90 0.00
CA SER A 117 -1.88 -12.13 0.05
C SER A 117 -0.70 -13.08 0.18
N ASN A 118 0.15 -13.10 -0.83
CA ASN A 118 1.41 -13.83 -0.79
C ASN A 118 2.46 -12.95 -0.11
N VAL A 119 3.17 -13.54 0.84
CA VAL A 119 4.21 -12.89 1.63
C VAL A 119 5.54 -13.34 1.09
N TYR A 120 6.35 -12.39 0.62
CA TYR A 120 7.65 -12.65 0.04
C TYR A 120 8.78 -12.06 0.87
N ARG A 121 9.86 -12.83 1.02
CA ARG A 121 11.15 -12.33 1.50
C ARG A 121 12.03 -11.99 0.30
N ILE A 122 12.69 -10.83 0.33
CA ILE A 122 13.59 -10.41 -0.74
C ILE A 122 15.01 -10.90 -0.44
N ILE A 123 15.48 -11.92 -1.17
CA ILE A 123 16.82 -12.49 -1.04
C ILE A 123 17.62 -12.24 -2.32
N GLY A 124 18.60 -11.34 -2.23
CA GLY A 124 19.36 -10.91 -3.40
C GLY A 124 18.44 -10.24 -4.44
N LYS A 125 18.27 -10.91 -5.60
CA LYS A 125 17.34 -10.49 -6.66
C LYS A 125 16.08 -11.36 -6.74
N LYS A 126 15.80 -12.21 -5.75
CA LYS A 126 14.66 -13.13 -5.76
C LYS A 126 13.61 -12.73 -4.75
N LEU A 127 12.33 -12.86 -5.12
CA LEU A 127 11.19 -12.86 -4.24
C LEU A 127 10.88 -14.30 -3.85
N GLN A 128 11.28 -14.69 -2.64
CA GLN A 128 11.03 -16.02 -2.10
C GLN A 128 9.69 -16.02 -1.37
N LEU A 129 8.74 -16.84 -1.82
CA LEU A 129 7.47 -17.03 -1.10
C LEU A 129 7.76 -17.62 0.27
N VAL A 130 7.29 -16.95 1.32
CA VAL A 130 7.36 -17.45 2.70
C VAL A 130 6.00 -17.86 3.23
N GLN A 131 4.91 -17.22 2.82
CA GLN A 131 3.59 -17.54 3.35
C GLN A 131 2.50 -17.09 2.38
N THR A 132 1.40 -17.82 2.35
CA THR A 132 0.19 -17.43 1.62
C THR A 132 -0.95 -17.24 2.62
N ILE A 133 -1.58 -16.07 2.62
CA ILE A 133 -2.72 -15.78 3.48
C ILE A 133 -3.97 -15.71 2.60
N THR A 134 -4.92 -16.62 2.80
CA THR A 134 -6.22 -16.62 2.13
C THR A 134 -7.24 -15.84 2.96
N TRP A 135 -7.87 -14.85 2.35
CA TRP A 135 -8.94 -14.03 2.92
C TRP A 135 -10.30 -14.60 2.50
N ALA A 136 -10.83 -15.53 3.28
CA ALA A 136 -12.11 -16.19 2.97
C ALA A 136 -13.32 -15.29 3.31
N GLY A 137 -14.48 -15.66 2.75
CA GLY A 137 -15.75 -14.96 2.98
C GLY A 137 -16.06 -13.81 2.00
N TYR A 138 -15.10 -13.43 1.15
CA TYR A 138 -15.27 -12.41 0.10
C TYR A 138 -14.64 -12.85 -1.21
N LYS A 139 -15.12 -12.28 -2.33
CA LYS A 139 -14.61 -12.58 -3.68
C LYS A 139 -13.41 -11.75 -4.11
N ASN A 140 -12.97 -10.80 -3.31
CA ASN A 140 -11.85 -9.93 -3.61
C ASN A 140 -11.27 -9.36 -2.32
N SER A 141 -9.97 -9.12 -2.32
CA SER A 141 -9.27 -8.51 -1.19
C SER A 141 -8.05 -7.74 -1.65
N LEU A 142 -7.85 -6.55 -1.09
CA LEU A 142 -6.58 -5.84 -1.08
C LEU A 142 -6.02 -5.82 0.33
N THR A 143 -4.71 -5.73 0.47
CA THR A 143 -4.06 -5.61 1.77
C THR A 143 -3.03 -4.51 1.83
N VAL A 144 -2.95 -3.88 3.00
CA VAL A 144 -2.05 -2.76 3.27
C VAL A 144 -1.72 -2.66 4.76
N PHE A 145 -0.51 -2.21 5.08
CA PHE A 145 -0.09 -1.87 6.42
C PHE A 145 -0.01 -0.36 6.61
N ASP A 146 -0.17 0.11 7.85
CA ASP A 146 0.29 1.46 8.20
C ASP A 146 1.82 1.52 8.09
N ASN A 147 2.35 2.56 7.45
CA ASN A 147 3.78 2.78 7.31
C ASN A 147 4.52 2.80 8.66
N ALA A 148 3.89 3.32 9.71
CA ALA A 148 4.48 3.40 11.04
C ALA A 148 4.23 2.16 11.91
N ASP A 149 3.11 1.45 11.71
CA ASP A 149 2.68 0.34 12.56
C ASP A 149 2.31 -0.92 11.75
N LYS A 150 3.10 -1.98 11.95
CA LYS A 150 2.92 -3.28 11.29
C LYS A 150 2.21 -4.32 12.17
N SER A 151 1.66 -3.91 13.32
CA SER A 151 0.91 -4.79 14.23
C SER A 151 -0.44 -5.24 13.68
N ASN A 152 -0.99 -4.47 12.73
CA ASN A 152 -2.24 -4.79 12.06
C ASN A 152 -2.10 -4.66 10.55
N ILE A 153 -2.77 -5.56 9.83
CA ILE A 153 -3.00 -5.48 8.40
C ILE A 153 -4.44 -5.00 8.17
N TYR A 154 -4.59 -4.02 7.29
CA TYR A 154 -5.89 -3.61 6.78
C TYR A 154 -6.23 -4.44 5.55
N VAL A 155 -7.44 -5.00 5.54
CA VAL A 155 -7.94 -5.80 4.41
C VAL A 155 -9.17 -5.13 3.84
N ILE A 156 -9.11 -4.73 2.58
CA ILE A 156 -10.25 -4.14 1.86
C ILE A 156 -10.90 -5.24 1.05
N ALA A 157 -12.13 -5.65 1.38
CA ALA A 157 -12.78 -6.80 0.76
C ALA A 157 -14.18 -6.47 0.20
N TRP A 158 -14.52 -7.11 -0.92
CA TRP A 158 -15.79 -6.91 -1.64
C TRP A 158 -16.20 -8.14 -2.44
N ASN A 159 -17.48 -8.22 -2.83
CA ASN A 159 -18.08 -9.36 -3.52
C ASN A 159 -18.31 -9.15 -5.03
N GLY A 160 -17.23 -8.99 -5.79
CA GLY A 160 -17.28 -8.83 -7.25
C GLY A 160 -17.66 -7.42 -7.72
N SER A 161 -17.79 -7.23 -9.04
CA SER A 161 -18.03 -5.90 -9.66
C SER A 161 -19.30 -5.20 -9.18
N GLU A 162 -20.33 -5.97 -8.82
CA GLU A 162 -21.62 -5.44 -8.38
C GLU A 162 -21.63 -5.02 -6.90
N ASP A 163 -20.63 -5.42 -6.10
CA ASP A 163 -20.56 -5.00 -4.69
C ASP A 163 -20.09 -3.55 -4.59
N ARG A 164 -21.03 -2.68 -4.25
CA ARG A 164 -20.82 -1.24 -4.17
C ARG A 164 -20.34 -0.76 -2.80
N ASN A 165 -20.24 -1.67 -1.83
CA ASN A 165 -19.95 -1.35 -0.43
C ASN A 165 -18.75 -2.16 0.08
N PRO A 166 -17.51 -1.88 -0.39
CA PRO A 166 -16.32 -2.52 0.17
C PRO A 166 -16.23 -2.33 1.69
N ARG A 167 -15.74 -3.37 2.35
CA ARG A 167 -15.52 -3.41 3.80
C ARG A 167 -14.03 -3.34 4.08
N ILE A 168 -13.66 -2.56 5.08
CA ILE A 168 -12.30 -2.52 5.58
C ILE A 168 -12.27 -3.30 6.88
N PHE A 169 -11.41 -4.29 6.98
CA PHE A 169 -11.12 -5.03 8.21
C PHE A 169 -9.78 -4.57 8.76
N LYS A 170 -9.65 -4.53 10.09
CA LYS A 170 -8.38 -4.33 10.79
C LYS A 170 -8.04 -5.63 11.50
N ILE A 171 -7.08 -6.38 10.97
CA ILE A 171 -6.73 -7.72 11.44
C ILE A 171 -5.35 -7.66 12.08
N ALA A 172 -5.19 -8.27 13.26
CA ALA A 172 -3.87 -8.41 13.86
C ALA A 172 -2.94 -9.17 12.89
N THR A 173 -1.74 -8.65 12.66
CA THR A 173 -0.80 -9.22 11.70
C THR A 173 -0.49 -10.67 12.06
N PRO A 174 -0.79 -11.63 11.17
CA PRO A 174 -0.50 -13.03 11.46
C PRO A 174 1.00 -13.26 11.63
N SER A 175 1.37 -14.12 12.57
CA SER A 175 2.76 -14.60 12.66
C SER A 175 3.15 -15.35 11.39
N ILE A 176 4.43 -15.26 11.03
CA ILE A 176 4.98 -16.02 9.90
C ILE A 176 5.09 -17.49 10.29
N LYS A 177 4.42 -18.36 9.53
CA LYS A 177 4.34 -19.81 9.75
C LYS A 177 5.05 -20.65 8.69
N GLU A 178 5.56 -20.01 7.64
CA GLU A 178 6.17 -20.70 6.50
C GLU A 178 5.20 -21.65 5.76
N SER A 179 3.91 -21.32 5.78
CA SER A 179 2.83 -22.18 5.28
C SER A 179 1.66 -21.36 4.74
N GLU A 180 0.64 -22.04 4.22
CA GLU A 180 -0.66 -21.41 3.97
C GLU A 180 -1.40 -21.12 5.29
N LEU A 181 -2.16 -20.04 5.30
CA LEU A 181 -3.04 -19.62 6.39
C LEU A 181 -4.37 -19.13 5.80
N THR A 182 -5.49 -19.51 6.39
CA THR A 182 -6.81 -18.97 6.02
C THR A 182 -7.37 -18.13 7.16
N ILE A 183 -7.87 -16.94 6.82
CA ILE A 183 -8.60 -16.04 7.71
C ILE A 183 -9.96 -15.77 7.08
N ASP A 184 -11.02 -16.22 7.76
CA ASP A 184 -12.39 -15.98 7.31
C ASP A 184 -12.90 -14.62 7.81
N LEU A 185 -13.01 -13.67 6.89
CA LEU A 185 -13.47 -12.31 7.17
C LEU A 185 -14.97 -12.25 7.44
N SER A 186 -15.77 -13.25 7.05
CA SER A 186 -17.20 -13.30 7.35
C SER A 186 -17.48 -13.47 8.85
N THR A 187 -16.51 -14.00 9.58
CA THR A 187 -16.53 -14.14 11.05
C THR A 187 -16.01 -12.92 11.79
N LYS A 188 -15.57 -11.88 11.06
CA LYS A 188 -14.97 -10.67 11.64
C LYS A 188 -15.95 -9.51 11.54
N THR A 189 -15.94 -8.65 12.55
CA THR A 189 -16.57 -7.34 12.46
C THR A 189 -15.73 -6.46 11.54
N ASP A 190 -16.35 -5.86 10.54
CA ASP A 190 -15.70 -4.88 9.71
C ASP A 190 -15.33 -3.65 10.56
N TYR A 191 -14.17 -3.07 10.26
CA TYR A 191 -13.69 -1.88 10.93
C TYR A 191 -14.55 -0.67 10.56
N PHE A 192 -14.84 -0.54 9.25
CA PHE A 192 -15.87 0.31 8.65
C PHE A 192 -16.11 -0.04 7.17
N THR A 193 -17.18 0.50 6.58
CA THR A 193 -17.50 0.39 5.16
C THR A 193 -17.40 1.74 4.46
N PHE A 194 -17.25 1.69 3.14
CA PHE A 194 -17.40 2.87 2.29
C PHE A 194 -18.10 2.49 1.00
N ASN A 195 -18.61 3.51 0.30
CA ASN A 195 -19.35 3.32 -0.93
C ASN A 195 -18.55 3.87 -2.11
N TYR A 196 -18.54 3.14 -3.21
CA TYR A 196 -18.11 3.68 -4.48
C TYR A 196 -19.11 4.71 -5.00
N ILE A 197 -18.62 5.71 -5.74
CA ILE A 197 -19.50 6.78 -6.27
C ILE A 197 -20.11 6.38 -7.61
N ASN A 198 -19.40 5.63 -8.45
CA ASN A 198 -19.92 5.17 -9.75
C ASN A 198 -19.56 3.72 -10.09
N LYS A 199 -20.42 3.04 -10.87
CA LYS A 199 -20.36 1.58 -11.14
C LYS A 199 -19.08 1.08 -11.82
N PHE A 200 -18.28 1.99 -12.37
CA PHE A 200 -17.06 1.67 -13.10
C PHE A 200 -15.81 1.76 -12.22
N GLU A 201 -15.90 2.36 -11.03
CA GLU A 201 -14.78 2.44 -10.08
C GLU A 201 -14.30 1.05 -9.65
N VAL A 202 -13.00 0.83 -9.81
CA VAL A 202 -12.26 -0.30 -9.25
C VAL A 202 -11.32 0.22 -8.18
N VAL A 203 -11.32 -0.37 -6.98
CA VAL A 203 -10.28 -0.09 -5.99
C VAL A 203 -8.96 -0.63 -6.51
N GLN A 204 -7.94 0.22 -6.56
CA GLN A 204 -6.57 -0.10 -6.93
C GLN A 204 -5.63 0.11 -5.73
N GLY A 205 -4.37 0.44 -5.97
CA GLY A 205 -3.34 0.70 -4.96
C GLY A 205 -3.81 1.46 -3.72
N VAL A 206 -3.25 1.05 -2.58
CA VAL A 206 -3.55 1.67 -1.29
C VAL A 206 -2.29 1.75 -0.42
N THR A 207 -2.13 2.87 0.28
CA THR A 207 -1.13 3.06 1.32
C THR A 207 -1.76 3.67 2.56
N VAL A 208 -1.16 3.45 3.72
CA VAL A 208 -1.61 4.04 4.99
C VAL A 208 -0.43 4.72 5.66
N LYS A 209 -0.63 5.97 6.10
CA LYS A 209 0.36 6.71 6.88
C LYS A 209 -0.33 7.47 7.99
N ASP A 210 0.15 7.31 9.22
CA ASP A 210 -0.30 8.04 10.40
C ASP A 210 -1.83 7.97 10.60
N GLY A 211 -2.40 6.76 10.41
CA GLY A 211 -3.83 6.52 10.53
C GLY A 211 -4.69 7.11 9.40
N ILE A 212 -4.10 7.61 8.32
CA ILE A 212 -4.79 8.05 7.11
C ILE A 212 -4.54 7.05 5.99
N MET A 213 -5.61 6.55 5.37
CA MET A 213 -5.53 5.66 4.21
C MET A 213 -5.73 6.46 2.93
N TYR A 214 -4.84 6.23 1.97
CA TYR A 214 -4.84 6.82 0.63
C TYR A 214 -5.06 5.70 -0.36
N GLN A 215 -6.12 5.80 -1.14
CA GLN A 215 -6.54 4.75 -2.06
C GLN A 215 -6.75 5.36 -3.43
N VAL A 216 -6.04 4.85 -4.43
CA VAL A 216 -6.35 5.17 -5.82
C VAL A 216 -7.49 4.29 -6.30
N ARG A 217 -8.34 4.86 -7.15
CA ARG A 217 -9.43 4.17 -7.82
C ARG A 217 -9.31 4.38 -9.32
N GLY A 218 -9.33 3.29 -10.06
CA GLY A 218 -9.21 3.28 -11.50
C GLY A 218 -10.55 3.10 -12.20
N TYR A 219 -10.71 3.74 -13.35
CA TYR A 219 -11.71 3.39 -14.37
C TYR A 219 -11.31 4.03 -15.70
N LYS A 220 -11.83 3.53 -16.82
CA LYS A 220 -11.39 3.90 -18.17
C LYS A 220 -11.21 5.42 -18.35
N ASN A 221 -9.97 5.83 -18.64
CA ASN A 221 -9.55 7.23 -18.87
C ASN A 221 -9.79 8.20 -17.70
N ASN A 222 -9.82 7.69 -16.47
CA ASN A 222 -10.06 8.51 -15.28
C ASN A 222 -9.43 7.86 -14.05
N GLY A 223 -9.44 8.60 -12.95
CA GLY A 223 -8.93 8.12 -11.69
C GLY A 223 -9.32 9.03 -10.55
N GLN A 224 -9.35 8.46 -9.35
CA GLN A 224 -9.59 9.21 -8.13
C GLN A 224 -8.56 8.84 -7.06
N LEU A 225 -8.29 9.79 -6.17
CA LEU A 225 -7.61 9.54 -4.90
C LEU A 225 -8.61 9.74 -3.76
N ALA A 226 -9.02 8.65 -3.14
CA ALA A 226 -9.84 8.65 -1.94
C ALA A 226 -8.94 8.72 -0.69
N VAL A 227 -9.35 9.53 0.28
CA VAL A 227 -8.65 9.67 1.55
C VAL A 227 -9.60 9.32 2.68
N PHE A 228 -9.19 8.39 3.53
CA PHE A 228 -9.95 7.96 4.69
C PHE A 228 -9.22 8.28 5.97
N ASP A 229 -9.96 8.80 6.94
CA ASP A 229 -9.50 8.87 8.32
C ASP A 229 -9.91 7.56 9.00
N LEU A 230 -8.93 6.73 9.36
CA LEU A 230 -9.17 5.42 9.94
C LEU A 230 -9.70 5.52 11.38
N LYS A 231 -9.37 6.59 12.10
CA LYS A 231 -9.89 6.84 13.46
C LYS A 231 -11.35 7.29 13.38
N ALA A 232 -11.66 8.21 12.47
CA ALA A 232 -13.03 8.68 12.23
C ALA A 232 -13.86 7.69 11.40
N LYS A 233 -13.24 6.64 10.87
CA LYS A 233 -13.88 5.55 10.12
C LYS A 233 -14.70 6.03 8.92
N LYS A 234 -14.17 7.00 8.18
CA LYS A 234 -14.89 7.60 7.04
C LYS A 234 -13.97 8.15 5.98
N GLN A 235 -14.49 8.23 4.75
CA GLN A 235 -13.87 8.99 3.68
C GLN A 235 -13.97 10.49 4.03
N VAL A 236 -12.82 11.17 4.05
CA VAL A 236 -12.73 12.60 4.40
C VAL A 236 -12.46 13.48 3.19
N ARG A 237 -11.85 12.94 2.13
CA ARG A 237 -11.61 13.64 0.85
C ARG A 237 -11.71 12.68 -0.32
N LEU A 238 -11.99 13.24 -1.48
CA LEU A 238 -11.91 12.56 -2.76
C LEU A 238 -11.47 13.56 -3.82
N PHE A 239 -10.40 13.22 -4.53
CA PHE A 239 -9.86 14.06 -5.60
C PHE A 239 -10.05 13.37 -6.94
N SER A 240 -10.55 14.10 -7.94
CA SER A 240 -10.44 13.67 -9.33
C SER A 240 -9.00 13.89 -9.79
N LEU A 241 -8.37 12.86 -10.34
CA LEU A 241 -6.97 12.88 -10.73
C LEU A 241 -6.68 13.48 -12.12
N PRO A 242 -7.56 13.37 -13.14
CA PRO A 242 -7.29 13.98 -14.45
C PRO A 242 -7.06 15.50 -14.41
N PRO A 243 -7.85 16.32 -13.67
CA PRO A 243 -7.57 17.75 -13.52
C PRO A 243 -6.24 18.04 -12.83
N LEU A 244 -5.66 17.06 -12.14
CA LEU A 244 -4.37 17.15 -11.45
C LEU A 244 -3.21 16.62 -12.31
N GLY A 245 -3.45 16.32 -13.58
CA GLY A 245 -2.42 15.89 -14.54
C GLY A 245 -2.19 14.38 -14.63
N ILE A 246 -3.01 13.56 -13.97
CA ILE A 246 -2.95 12.10 -14.02
C ILE A 246 -4.16 11.60 -14.81
N SER A 247 -3.98 11.40 -16.11
CA SER A 247 -5.06 11.04 -17.05
C SER A 247 -5.17 9.54 -17.36
N ALA A 248 -4.09 8.78 -17.15
CA ALA A 248 -4.14 7.33 -17.24
C ALA A 248 -4.66 6.73 -15.93
N GLU A 249 -5.12 5.49 -15.99
CA GLU A 249 -5.65 4.78 -14.83
C GLU A 249 -4.59 4.70 -13.72
N PRO A 250 -4.88 5.23 -12.51
CA PRO A 250 -3.95 5.15 -11.39
C PRO A 250 -3.96 3.72 -10.84
N GLU A 251 -2.77 3.16 -10.64
CA GLU A 251 -2.60 1.75 -10.26
C GLU A 251 -2.00 1.65 -8.86
N GLY A 252 -1.01 2.49 -8.54
CA GLY A 252 -0.32 2.45 -7.26
C GLY A 252 -0.18 3.78 -6.55
N VAL A 253 -0.09 3.71 -5.22
CA VAL A 253 0.11 4.87 -4.35
C VAL A 253 0.96 4.48 -3.14
N ALA A 254 2.04 5.23 -2.89
CA ALA A 254 2.99 4.91 -1.82
C ALA A 254 3.70 6.16 -1.30
N PHE A 255 4.26 6.10 -0.09
CA PHE A 255 5.01 7.21 0.49
C PHE A 255 6.53 7.03 0.38
N GLN A 256 7.21 8.09 -0.03
CA GLN A 256 8.65 8.28 0.16
C GLN A 256 8.87 9.33 1.25
N GLY A 257 8.99 8.89 2.51
CA GLY A 257 8.97 9.82 3.65
C GLY A 257 7.65 10.60 3.67
N ASP A 258 7.68 11.91 3.49
CA ASP A 258 6.50 12.79 3.46
C ASP A 258 5.91 13.00 2.07
N LYS A 259 6.55 12.48 1.02
CA LYS A 259 6.09 12.63 -0.36
C LYS A 259 5.14 11.49 -0.71
N LEU A 260 3.92 11.83 -1.10
CA LEU A 260 2.97 10.89 -1.69
C LEU A 260 3.27 10.72 -3.17
N TRP A 261 3.52 9.49 -3.59
CA TRP A 261 3.74 9.13 -4.99
C TRP A 261 2.55 8.35 -5.52
N ILE A 262 2.22 8.57 -6.79
CA ILE A 262 1.24 7.78 -7.55
C ILE A 262 1.92 7.25 -8.81
N CYS A 263 1.66 5.99 -9.15
CA CYS A 263 1.98 5.45 -10.47
C CYS A 263 0.71 5.08 -11.23
N ASP A 264 0.74 5.24 -12.54
CA ASP A 264 -0.34 4.83 -13.43
C ASP A 264 0.02 3.57 -14.25
N GLN A 265 -0.97 3.01 -14.94
CA GLN A 265 -0.82 1.82 -15.79
C GLN A 265 0.22 1.98 -16.91
N GLU A 266 0.61 3.21 -17.24
CA GLU A 266 1.58 3.56 -18.28
C GLU A 266 3.00 3.77 -17.73
N SER A 267 3.26 3.40 -16.48
CA SER A 267 4.56 3.56 -15.80
C SER A 267 5.00 5.01 -15.61
N ASN A 268 4.06 5.96 -15.64
CA ASN A 268 4.35 7.33 -15.22
C ASN A 268 4.39 7.40 -13.69
N MET A 269 5.34 8.18 -13.17
CA MET A 269 5.52 8.43 -11.75
C MET A 269 5.18 9.88 -11.44
N PHE A 270 4.23 10.09 -10.54
CA PHE A 270 3.79 11.39 -10.08
C PHE A 270 4.13 11.55 -8.61
N VAL A 271 4.51 12.76 -8.21
CA VAL A 271 4.70 13.11 -6.80
C VAL A 271 3.80 14.29 -6.47
N MET A 272 3.16 14.23 -5.30
CA MET A 272 2.44 15.38 -4.77
C MET A 272 3.42 16.50 -4.40
N GLN A 273 3.11 17.73 -4.79
CA GLN A 273 3.88 18.93 -4.46
C GLN A 273 3.23 19.72 -3.31
#